data_AF-A0A367EQI9-F1
#
_entry.id   AF-A0A367EQI9-F1
#
_cell.length_a   1.000
_cell.length_b   1.000
_cell.length_c   1.000
_cell.angle_alpha   90.00
_cell.angle_beta   90.00
_cell.angle_gamma   90.00
#
_symmetry.space_group_name_H-M   'P 1'
#
loop_
_entity.id
_entity.type
_entity.pdbx_description
1 polymer ?
#
loop_
_entity_poly.entity_id
_entity_poly.type
_entity_poly.pdbx_seq_one_letter_code
_entity_poly.pdbx_strand_id
1 'polypeptide(L)'
;MTTHPEEQAELVPRPERTPGALREALSVVAPGRLPDMDREKDEALAEAVRQSTIGPLRGFLLRWAAVIEIERFPAQARRFHRAEYLAHVSEDPEQARHHVHESGDILRAAYRELGE
;
A
#
# COMPACT_ATOMS: atom_id res chain seq x y z
N MET A 1 -24.27 -18.04 20.39
CA MET A 1 -24.24 -16.90 19.46
C MET A 1 -22.82 -16.77 18.96
N THR A 2 -22.56 -17.11 17.70
CA THR A 2 -21.25 -16.92 17.07
C THR A 2 -21.19 -15.50 16.50
N THR A 3 -20.55 -14.59 17.22
CA THR A 3 -20.08 -13.34 16.63
C THR A 3 -19.02 -13.67 15.60
N HIS A 4 -19.41 -13.76 14.33
CA HIS A 4 -18.43 -13.58 13.26
C HIS A 4 -17.83 -12.19 13.46
N PRO A 5 -16.50 -12.03 13.50
CA PRO A 5 -15.92 -10.72 13.32
C PRO A 5 -16.39 -10.25 11.94
N GLU A 6 -16.90 -9.03 11.87
CA GLU A 6 -17.26 -8.42 10.59
C GLU A 6 -16.01 -8.49 9.69
N GLU A 7 -16.11 -9.27 8.60
CA GLU A 7 -15.15 -9.25 7.51
C GLU A 7 -15.00 -7.78 7.13
N GLN A 8 -13.82 -7.19 7.38
CA GLN A 8 -13.67 -5.73 7.29
C GLN A 8 -13.85 -5.33 5.83
N ALA A 9 -15.07 -4.89 5.47
CA ALA A 9 -15.64 -5.00 4.13
C ALA A 9 -14.60 -4.76 3.02
N GLU A 10 -14.17 -5.85 2.40
CA GLU A 10 -13.20 -5.86 1.32
C GLU A 10 -13.80 -5.11 0.12
N LEU A 11 -13.16 -4.01 -0.28
CA LEU A 11 -13.69 -3.15 -1.35
C LEU A 11 -13.49 -3.76 -2.74
N VAL A 12 -12.38 -4.47 -2.92
CA VAL A 12 -11.98 -5.15 -4.16
C VAL A 12 -11.18 -6.41 -3.81
N PRO A 13 -11.33 -7.52 -4.56
CA PRO A 13 -10.47 -8.69 -4.38
C PRO A 13 -9.00 -8.33 -4.70
N ARG A 14 -8.05 -9.17 -4.24
CA ARG A 14 -6.62 -9.01 -4.54
C ARG A 14 -6.41 -8.94 -6.07
N PRO A 15 -5.93 -7.81 -6.64
CA PRO A 15 -5.73 -7.69 -8.07
C PRO A 15 -4.52 -8.49 -8.55
N GLU A 16 -4.50 -8.81 -9.84
CA GLU A 16 -3.28 -9.29 -10.50
C GLU A 16 -2.16 -8.24 -10.40
N ARG A 17 -0.90 -8.70 -10.29
CA ARG A 17 0.28 -7.81 -10.24
C ARG A 17 0.67 -7.31 -11.64
N THR A 18 -0.26 -6.67 -12.33
CA THR A 18 -0.07 -6.01 -13.64
C THR A 18 -0.41 -4.52 -13.54
N PRO A 19 0.19 -3.63 -14.36
CA PRO A 19 -0.07 -2.19 -14.25
C PRO A 19 -1.56 -1.80 -14.43
N GLY A 20 -2.29 -2.55 -15.29
CA GLY A 20 -3.70 -2.32 -15.54
C GLY A 20 -4.59 -2.70 -14.35
N ALA A 21 -4.47 -3.94 -13.85
CA ALA A 21 -5.27 -4.42 -12.73
C ALA A 21 -5.00 -3.63 -11.43
N LEU A 22 -3.73 -3.25 -11.18
CA LEU A 22 -3.40 -2.38 -10.05
C LEU A 22 -4.02 -0.98 -10.19
N ARG A 23 -4.04 -0.39 -11.41
CA ARG A 23 -4.68 0.92 -11.63
C ARG A 23 -6.19 0.85 -11.42
N GLU A 24 -6.83 -0.20 -11.93
CA GLU A 24 -8.27 -0.42 -11.80
C GLU A 24 -8.67 -0.54 -10.32
N ALA A 25 -8.00 -1.42 -9.57
CA ALA A 25 -8.23 -1.56 -8.13
C ALA A 25 -7.94 -0.25 -7.36
N LEU A 26 -6.85 0.45 -7.68
CA LEU A 26 -6.50 1.73 -7.04
C LEU A 26 -7.57 2.81 -7.29
N SER A 27 -8.22 2.81 -8.46
CA SER A 27 -9.29 3.76 -8.77
C SER A 27 -10.52 3.59 -7.88
N VAL A 28 -10.74 2.40 -7.33
CA VAL A 28 -11.82 2.10 -6.37
C VAL A 28 -11.39 2.45 -4.93
N VAL A 29 -10.21 1.99 -4.50
CA VAL A 29 -9.81 2.05 -3.08
C VAL A 29 -9.16 3.37 -2.68
N ALA A 30 -8.40 4.01 -3.56
CA ALA A 30 -7.69 5.26 -3.28
C ALA A 30 -7.48 6.12 -4.55
N PRO A 31 -8.54 6.61 -5.22
CA PRO A 31 -8.44 7.31 -6.50
C PRO A 31 -7.54 8.54 -6.48
N GLY A 32 -7.41 9.22 -5.33
CA GLY A 32 -6.50 10.36 -5.14
C GLY A 32 -5.01 10.01 -5.32
N ARG A 33 -4.65 8.72 -5.30
CA ARG A 33 -3.28 8.21 -5.46
C ARG A 33 -2.93 7.79 -6.90
N LEU A 34 -3.87 7.86 -7.83
CA LEU A 34 -3.62 7.58 -9.25
C LEU A 34 -2.48 8.45 -9.85
N PRO A 35 -2.36 9.77 -9.54
CA PRO A 35 -1.26 10.59 -10.05
C PRO A 35 0.12 10.13 -9.56
N ASP A 36 0.22 9.69 -8.30
CA ASP A 36 1.46 9.13 -7.76
C ASP A 36 1.82 7.80 -8.41
N MET A 37 0.83 6.94 -8.67
CA MET A 37 1.04 5.68 -9.39
C MET A 37 1.55 5.92 -10.81
N ASP A 38 1.01 6.90 -11.53
CA ASP A 38 1.49 7.25 -12.86
C ASP A 38 2.91 7.82 -12.84
N ARG A 39 3.19 8.75 -11.92
CA ARG A 39 4.53 9.33 -11.73
C ARG A 39 5.58 8.26 -11.42
N GLU A 40 5.30 7.38 -10.46
CA GLU A 40 6.25 6.32 -10.04
C GLU A 40 6.43 5.22 -11.10
N LYS A 41 5.40 4.96 -11.91
CA LYS A 41 5.50 4.06 -13.08
C LYS A 41 6.47 4.64 -14.11
N ASP A 42 6.40 5.94 -14.39
CA ASP A 42 7.28 6.62 -15.34
C ASP A 42 8.72 6.73 -14.80
N GLU A 43 8.89 7.00 -13.49
CA GLU A 43 10.17 6.94 -12.78
C GLU A 43 10.80 5.53 -12.85
N ALA A 44 10.03 4.48 -12.59
CA ALA A 44 10.47 3.09 -12.66
C ALA A 44 10.82 2.65 -14.09
N LEU A 45 10.09 3.12 -15.10
CA LEU A 45 10.42 2.89 -16.51
C LEU A 45 11.74 3.57 -16.89
N ALA A 46 11.93 4.83 -16.50
CA ALA A 46 13.17 5.56 -16.75
C ALA A 46 14.38 4.88 -16.08
N GLU A 47 14.25 4.41 -14.84
CA GLU A 47 15.30 3.66 -14.15
C GLU A 47 15.56 2.28 -14.78
N ALA A 48 14.51 1.57 -15.21
CA ALA A 48 14.64 0.29 -15.90
C ALA A 48 15.44 0.44 -17.20
N VAL A 49 15.23 1.52 -17.95
CA VAL A 49 16.01 1.87 -19.15
C VAL A 49 17.45 2.24 -18.77
N ARG A 50 17.66 3.12 -17.78
CA ARG A 50 19.02 3.50 -17.32
C ARG A 50 19.88 2.30 -16.94
N GLN A 51 19.30 1.36 -16.20
CA GLN A 51 20.01 0.20 -15.66
C GLN A 51 19.95 -1.05 -16.56
N SER A 52 19.25 -0.98 -17.69
CA SER A 52 18.98 -2.13 -18.59
C SER A 52 18.41 -3.37 -17.87
N THR A 53 17.49 -3.16 -16.91
CA THR A 53 16.90 -4.24 -16.10
C THR A 53 15.43 -3.99 -15.80
N ILE A 54 14.65 -5.07 -15.68
CA ILE A 54 13.23 -5.03 -15.30
C ILE A 54 13.02 -4.87 -13.77
N GLY A 55 14.11 -4.88 -12.98
CA GLY A 55 14.07 -4.78 -11.52
C GLY A 55 13.21 -3.61 -10.97
N PRO A 56 13.40 -2.36 -11.45
CA PRO A 56 12.60 -1.21 -11.01
C PRO A 56 11.10 -1.38 -11.25
N LEU A 57 10.70 -1.91 -12.41
CA LEU A 57 9.29 -2.20 -12.73
C LEU A 57 8.70 -3.29 -11.84
N ARG A 58 9.47 -4.32 -11.48
CA ARG A 58 9.03 -5.33 -10.48
C ARG A 58 8.85 -4.71 -9.09
N GLY A 59 9.75 -3.82 -8.68
CA GLY A 59 9.65 -3.07 -7.42
C GLY A 59 8.41 -2.17 -7.37
N PHE A 60 8.14 -1.44 -8.46
CA PHE A 60 6.94 -0.63 -8.65
C PHE A 60 5.66 -1.48 -8.48
N LEU A 61 5.55 -2.61 -9.19
CA LEU A 61 4.37 -3.50 -9.10
C LEU A 61 4.17 -4.04 -7.67
N LEU A 62 5.26 -4.44 -7.00
CA LEU A 62 5.20 -4.96 -5.63
C LEU A 62 4.78 -3.89 -4.61
N ARG A 63 5.30 -2.67 -4.73
CA ARG A 63 4.93 -1.52 -3.89
C ARG A 63 3.45 -1.16 -4.04
N TRP A 64 2.95 -1.04 -5.27
CA TRP A 64 1.55 -0.66 -5.51
C TRP A 64 0.57 -1.77 -5.18
N ALA A 65 0.96 -3.04 -5.32
CA ALA A 65 0.20 -4.15 -4.76
C ALA A 65 0.09 -4.05 -3.23
N ALA A 66 1.18 -3.74 -2.51
CA ALA A 66 1.15 -3.61 -1.05
C ALA A 66 0.33 -2.40 -0.57
N VAL A 67 0.32 -1.31 -1.34
CA VAL A 67 -0.61 -0.19 -1.13
C VAL A 67 -2.05 -0.68 -1.23
N ILE A 68 -2.43 -1.34 -2.34
CA ILE A 68 -3.82 -1.78 -2.55
C ILE A 68 -4.24 -2.85 -1.53
N GLU A 69 -3.32 -3.71 -1.09
CA GLU A 69 -3.54 -4.68 -0.02
C GLU A 69 -3.93 -4.02 1.32
N ILE A 70 -3.43 -2.81 1.61
CA ILE A 70 -3.84 -2.01 2.77
C ILE A 70 -5.16 -1.29 2.50
N GLU A 71 -5.28 -0.62 1.35
CA GLU A 71 -6.42 0.27 1.04
C GLU A 71 -7.72 -0.51 0.78
N ARG A 72 -7.65 -1.77 0.32
CA ARG A 72 -8.84 -2.63 0.10
C ARG A 72 -9.60 -3.00 1.38
N PHE A 73 -8.99 -2.81 2.54
CA PHE A 73 -9.58 -3.02 3.86
C PHE A 73 -9.72 -1.69 4.61
N PRO A 74 -10.88 -1.00 4.56
CA PRO A 74 -10.99 0.39 5.02
C PRO A 74 -10.63 0.63 6.49
N ALA A 75 -10.79 -0.38 7.35
CA ALA A 75 -10.37 -0.31 8.75
C ALA A 75 -8.84 -0.32 8.91
N GLN A 76 -8.15 -1.17 8.15
CA GLN A 76 -6.69 -1.26 8.13
C GLN A 76 -6.09 0.00 7.50
N ALA A 77 -6.66 0.48 6.38
CA ALA A 77 -6.30 1.75 5.75
C ALA A 77 -6.38 2.94 6.73
N ARG A 78 -7.52 3.12 7.42
CA ARG A 78 -7.68 4.18 8.44
C ARG A 78 -6.65 4.07 9.57
N ARG A 79 -6.31 2.84 10.00
CA ARG A 79 -5.30 2.62 11.03
C ARG A 79 -3.90 2.99 10.54
N PHE A 80 -3.54 2.57 9.32
CA PHE A 80 -2.28 2.89 8.66
C PHE A 80 -2.08 4.40 8.50
N HIS A 81 -3.03 5.09 7.84
CA HIS A 81 -2.98 6.53 7.62
C HIS A 81 -2.96 7.34 8.93
N ARG A 82 -3.67 6.87 9.97
CA ARG A 82 -3.61 7.47 11.31
C ARG A 82 -2.24 7.31 11.95
N ALA A 83 -1.61 6.14 11.83
CA ALA A 83 -0.27 5.91 12.35
C ALA A 83 0.77 6.77 11.59
N GLU A 84 0.72 6.83 10.26
CA GLU A 84 1.60 7.72 9.48
C GLU A 84 1.42 9.21 9.86
N TYR A 85 0.17 9.66 10.00
CA TYR A 85 -0.13 11.02 10.43
C TYR A 85 0.43 11.32 11.83
N LEU A 86 0.17 10.47 12.82
CA LEU A 86 0.64 10.67 14.20
C LEU A 86 2.17 10.55 14.31
N ALA A 87 2.81 9.68 13.52
CA ALA A 87 4.26 9.63 13.40
C ALA A 87 4.86 10.96 12.88
N HIS A 88 4.16 11.64 11.97
CA HIS A 88 4.61 12.89 11.37
C HIS A 88 4.39 14.11 12.27
N VAL A 89 3.26 14.18 13.00
CA VAL A 89 2.90 15.36 13.82
C VAL A 89 3.27 15.26 15.30
N SER A 90 3.80 14.12 15.78
CA SER A 90 4.15 13.97 17.19
C SER A 90 5.44 14.73 17.55
N GLU A 91 5.33 15.61 18.55
CA GLU A 91 6.48 16.29 19.17
C GLU A 91 7.28 15.38 20.12
N ASP A 92 6.70 14.26 20.55
CA ASP A 92 7.35 13.27 21.41
C ASP A 92 8.07 12.19 20.55
N PRO A 93 9.41 12.08 20.62
CA PRO A 93 10.16 11.08 19.85
C PRO A 93 9.81 9.62 20.17
N GLU A 94 9.29 9.29 21.35
CA GLU A 94 8.86 7.91 21.67
C GLU A 94 7.50 7.60 21.04
N GLN A 95 6.54 8.52 21.09
CA GLN A 95 5.26 8.38 20.42
C GLN A 95 5.42 8.35 18.89
N ALA A 96 6.27 9.22 18.33
CA ALA A 96 6.61 9.20 16.91
C ALA A 96 7.15 7.83 16.48
N ARG A 97 8.10 7.25 17.23
CA ARG A 97 8.63 5.90 16.97
C ARG A 97 7.55 4.82 17.09
N HIS A 98 6.72 4.86 18.12
CA HIS A 98 5.61 3.91 18.28
C HIS A 98 4.71 3.87 17.04
N HIS A 99 4.34 5.04 16.51
CA HIS A 99 3.52 5.12 15.30
C HIS A 99 4.24 4.72 14.01
N VAL A 100 5.55 4.97 13.88
CA VAL A 100 6.38 4.42 12.79
C VAL A 100 6.45 2.89 12.85
N HIS A 101 6.53 2.31 14.06
CA HIS A 101 6.49 0.86 14.22
C HIS A 101 5.13 0.29 13.79
N GLU A 102 4.02 0.92 14.22
CA GLU A 102 2.66 0.50 13.88
C GLU A 102 2.38 0.56 12.36
N SER A 103 2.67 1.67 11.67
CA SER A 103 2.50 1.76 10.22
C SER A 103 3.42 0.77 9.49
N GLY A 104 4.65 0.62 9.98
CA GLY A 104 5.62 -0.35 9.47
C GLY A 104 5.17 -1.81 9.62
N ASP A 105 4.47 -2.17 10.70
CA ASP A 105 3.95 -3.52 10.90
C ASP A 105 2.78 -3.85 9.96
N ILE A 106 1.89 -2.87 9.73
CA ILE A 106 0.80 -3.00 8.74
C ILE A 106 1.39 -3.17 7.33
N LEU A 107 2.39 -2.36 6.97
CA LEU A 107 3.07 -2.48 5.68
C LEU A 107 3.83 -3.81 5.53
N ARG A 108 4.50 -4.29 6.59
CA ARG A 108 5.14 -5.62 6.61
C ARG A 108 4.12 -6.75 6.46
N ALA A 109 2.93 -6.63 7.06
CA ALA A 109 1.86 -7.61 6.87
C ALA A 109 1.40 -7.64 5.40
N ALA A 110 1.12 -6.48 4.80
CA ALA A 110 0.73 -6.35 3.40
C ALA A 110 1.77 -6.95 2.42
N TYR A 111 3.08 -6.84 2.71
CA TYR A 111 4.09 -7.50 1.88
C TYR A 111 4.15 -9.03 2.05
N ARG A 112 3.82 -9.58 3.24
CA ARG A 112 3.75 -11.04 3.43
C ARG A 112 2.61 -11.66 2.63
N GLU A 113 1.45 -11.02 2.68
CA GLU A 113 0.24 -11.37 1.90
C GLU A 113 0.46 -11.44 0.37
N LEU A 114 1.54 -10.83 -0.13
CA LEU A 114 1.91 -10.85 -1.55
C LEU A 114 3.05 -11.83 -1.86
N GLY A 115 3.64 -12.46 -0.84
CA GLY A 115 4.67 -13.49 -0.95
C GLY A 115 4.12 -14.91 -0.82
N GLU A 116 2.90 -15.06 -0.31
CA GLU A 116 2.10 -16.30 -0.29
C GLU A 116 1.36 -16.53 -1.63
#